data_AF-A0A0R2SVR5-F1
#
_entry.id   AF-A0A0R2SVR5-F1
#
_cell.length_a   1.000
_cell.length_b   1.000
_cell.length_c   1.000
_cell.angle_alpha   90.00
_cell.angle_beta   90.00
_cell.angle_gamma   90.00
#
_symmetry.space_group_name_H-M   'P 1'
#
loop_
_entity.id
_entity.type
_entity.pdbx_description
1 polymer ?
#
loop_
_entity_poly.entity_id
_entity_poly.type
_entity_poly.pdbx_seq_one_letter_code
_entity_poly.pdbx_strand_id
1 'polypeptide(L)'
;DDSAAVKTIAGVLVGLNHFPSADDKAALAAIAADDAHGMAVRALANAVANIQHAATAEDKAAMEQIVASDMADMQSKSLAQIVLGINHMPSAEAKASLQAML
;
A
#
# COMPACT_ATOMS: atom_id res chain seq x y z
N ASP A 1 -4.87 10.47 -10.85
CA ASP A 1 -5.57 10.88 -9.62
C ASP A 1 -5.33 9.81 -8.55
N ASP A 2 -5.80 10.02 -7.32
CA ASP A 2 -5.58 9.10 -6.20
C ASP A 2 -6.25 7.72 -6.40
N SER A 3 -7.38 7.66 -7.13
CA SER A 3 -8.06 6.39 -7.39
C SER A 3 -7.20 5.45 -8.24
N ALA A 4 -6.59 5.97 -9.31
CA ALA A 4 -5.67 5.18 -10.14
C ALA A 4 -4.45 4.70 -9.33
N ALA A 5 -3.87 5.56 -8.50
CA ALA A 5 -2.72 5.21 -7.66
C ALA A 5 -3.07 4.12 -6.64
N VAL A 6 -4.23 4.21 -5.98
CA VAL A 6 -4.75 3.20 -5.06
C VAL A 6 -4.91 1.84 -5.76
N LYS A 7 -5.41 1.82 -7.00
CA LYS A 7 -5.49 0.58 -7.81
C LYS A 7 -4.12 -0.01 -8.13
N THR A 8 -3.14 0.82 -8.48
CA THR A 8 -1.76 0.37 -8.70
C THR A 8 -1.18 -0.25 -7.44
N ILE A 9 -1.32 0.40 -6.29
CA ILE A 9 -0.85 -0.12 -4.99
C ILE A 9 -1.53 -1.47 -4.68
N ALA A 10 -2.85 -1.55 -4.88
CA ALA A 10 -3.59 -2.79 -4.67
C ALA A 10 -3.11 -3.91 -5.61
N GLY A 11 -2.88 -3.61 -6.89
CA GLY A 11 -2.39 -4.57 -7.89
C GLY A 11 -1.03 -5.15 -7.54
N VAL A 12 -0.09 -4.32 -7.08
CA VAL A 12 1.22 -4.78 -6.60
C VAL A 12 1.06 -5.72 -5.41
N LEU A 13 0.20 -5.36 -4.44
CA LEU A 13 -0.05 -6.19 -3.28
C LEU A 13 -0.70 -7.54 -3.65
N VAL A 14 -1.62 -7.59 -4.62
CA VAL A 14 -2.20 -8.87 -5.11
C VAL A 14 -1.11 -9.81 -5.61
N GLY A 15 -0.16 -9.27 -6.39
CA GLY A 15 0.97 -10.01 -6.96
C GLY A 15 2.13 -10.25 -5.99
N LEU A 16 2.08 -9.70 -4.78
CA LEU A 16 3.17 -9.77 -3.82
C LEU A 16 3.37 -11.20 -3.33
N ASN A 17 4.57 -11.73 -3.53
CA ASN A 17 4.99 -13.07 -3.08
C ASN A 17 6.10 -13.02 -2.01
N HIS A 18 6.97 -12.00 -2.06
CA HIS A 18 8.02 -11.77 -1.06
C HIS A 18 8.31 -10.27 -0.92
N PHE A 19 8.76 -9.64 -2.00
CA PHE A 19 8.95 -8.20 -2.14
C PHE A 19 8.45 -7.75 -3.51
N PRO A 20 8.12 -6.46 -3.71
CA PRO A 20 7.67 -5.96 -5.01
C PRO A 20 8.77 -6.10 -6.07
N SER A 21 8.39 -6.36 -7.33
CA SER A 21 9.36 -6.43 -8.43
C SER A 21 10.04 -5.07 -8.66
N ALA A 22 11.10 -5.03 -9.48
CA ALA A 22 11.78 -3.77 -9.79
C ALA A 22 10.83 -2.76 -10.47
N ASP A 23 9.99 -3.24 -11.39
CA ASP A 23 9.00 -2.43 -12.08
C ASP A 23 7.91 -1.93 -11.12
N ASP A 24 7.44 -2.79 -10.21
CA ASP A 24 6.49 -2.39 -9.17
C ASP A 24 7.08 -1.32 -8.25
N LYS A 25 8.34 -1.49 -7.82
CA LYS A 25 9.03 -0.49 -6.99
C LYS A 25 9.15 0.85 -7.72
N ALA A 26 9.45 0.83 -9.02
CA ALA A 26 9.53 2.07 -9.81
C ALA A 26 8.16 2.77 -9.90
N ALA A 27 7.08 2.01 -10.13
CA ALA A 27 5.73 2.55 -10.17
C ALA A 27 5.31 3.14 -8.80
N LEU A 28 5.59 2.42 -7.71
CA LEU A 28 5.30 2.89 -6.35
C LEU A 28 6.13 4.12 -5.97
N ALA A 29 7.41 4.16 -6.35
CA ALA A 29 8.25 5.33 -6.12
C ALA A 29 7.75 6.56 -6.88
N ALA A 30 7.25 6.39 -8.10
CA ALA A 30 6.63 7.48 -8.87
C ALA A 30 5.38 8.02 -8.17
N ILE A 31 4.50 7.14 -7.65
CA ILE A 31 3.33 7.55 -6.88
C ILE A 31 3.73 8.29 -5.59
N ALA A 32 4.73 7.79 -4.86
CA ALA A 32 5.18 8.42 -3.62
C ALA A 32 5.81 9.81 -3.83
N ALA A 33 6.47 10.00 -4.97
CA ALA A 33 7.15 11.25 -5.33
C ALA A 33 6.22 12.32 -5.94
N ASP A 34 5.02 11.96 -6.40
CA ASP A 34 4.08 12.90 -7.00
C ASP A 34 3.27 13.64 -5.92
N ASP A 35 3.56 14.93 -5.74
CA ASP A 35 2.89 15.81 -4.79
C ASP A 35 1.42 16.11 -5.15
N ALA A 36 0.96 15.74 -6.35
CA ALA A 36 -0.45 15.80 -6.70
C ALA A 36 -1.30 14.74 -5.96
N HIS A 37 -0.66 13.70 -5.41
CA HIS A 37 -1.33 12.67 -4.63
C HIS A 37 -1.49 13.05 -3.15
N GLY A 38 -2.59 12.59 -2.55
CA GLY A 38 -2.82 12.73 -1.12
C GLY A 38 -1.72 12.06 -0.28
N MET A 39 -1.46 12.62 0.91
CA MET A 39 -0.40 12.12 1.81
C MET A 39 -0.56 10.63 2.15
N ALA A 40 -1.81 10.15 2.33
CA ALA A 40 -2.08 8.75 2.62
C ALA A 40 -1.68 7.82 1.46
N VAL A 41 -2.00 8.19 0.22
CA VAL A 41 -1.66 7.42 -0.98
C VAL A 41 -0.14 7.34 -1.16
N ARG A 42 0.55 8.46 -0.95
CA ARG A 42 2.01 8.52 -1.04
C ARG A 42 2.70 7.68 0.03
N ALA A 43 2.21 7.75 1.27
CA ALA A 43 2.72 6.93 2.37
C ALA A 43 2.47 5.42 2.13
N LEU A 44 1.30 5.05 1.60
CA LEU A 44 1.00 3.68 1.19
C LEU A 44 1.99 3.18 0.12
N ALA A 45 2.22 3.99 -0.92
CA ALA A 45 3.13 3.62 -2.00
C ALA A 45 4.56 3.40 -1.49
N ASN A 46 5.06 4.30 -0.64
CA ASN A 46 6.37 4.18 -0.01
C ASN A 46 6.47 2.91 0.85
N ALA A 47 5.48 2.69 1.73
CA ALA A 47 5.45 1.53 2.60
C ALA A 47 5.48 0.21 1.81
N VAL A 48 4.69 0.11 0.73
CA VAL A 48 4.68 -1.09 -0.12
C VAL A 48 6.00 -1.27 -0.84
N ALA A 49 6.61 -0.21 -1.36
CA ALA A 49 7.91 -0.28 -2.05
C ALA A 49 9.04 -0.80 -1.16
N ASN A 50 8.95 -0.53 0.15
CA ASN A 50 9.94 -0.90 1.16
C ASN A 50 9.75 -2.32 1.73
N ILE A 51 8.66 -3.01 1.39
CA ILE A 51 8.41 -4.38 1.87
C ILE A 51 9.50 -5.33 1.39
N GLN A 52 10.06 -6.07 2.35
CA GLN A 52 10.95 -7.22 2.10
C GLN A 52 10.35 -8.53 2.60
N HIS A 53 9.86 -8.50 3.84
CA HIS A 53 9.11 -9.58 4.48
C HIS A 53 7.87 -9.00 5.16
N ALA A 54 8.02 -7.84 5.77
CA ALA A 54 6.96 -7.03 6.34
C ALA A 54 7.28 -5.55 6.10
N ALA A 55 6.33 -4.67 6.39
CA ALA A 55 6.58 -3.24 6.49
C ALA A 55 7.62 -2.93 7.59
N THR A 56 8.41 -1.87 7.39
CA THR A 56 9.37 -1.38 8.39
C THR A 56 8.64 -0.80 9.60
N ALA A 57 9.35 -0.57 10.72
CA ALA A 57 8.72 0.04 11.90
C ALA A 57 8.17 1.44 11.62
N GLU A 58 8.89 2.23 10.81
CA GLU A 58 8.46 3.57 10.38
C GLU A 58 7.22 3.49 9.48
N ASP A 59 7.24 2.60 8.49
CA ASP A 59 6.10 2.41 7.59
C ASP A 59 4.85 1.93 8.36
N LYS A 60 5.01 1.03 9.34
CA LYS A 60 3.91 0.59 10.20
C LYS A 60 3.31 1.74 10.99
N ALA A 61 4.12 2.60 11.60
CA ALA A 61 3.63 3.78 12.30
C ALA A 61 2.85 4.72 11.35
N ALA A 62 3.32 4.90 10.11
CA ALA A 62 2.59 5.68 9.11
C ALA A 62 1.24 5.01 8.74
N MET A 63 1.20 3.69 8.59
CA MET A 63 -0.05 2.97 8.29
C MET A 63 -1.05 3.07 9.44
N GLU A 64 -0.60 2.96 10.70
CA GLU A 64 -1.43 3.15 11.88
C GLU A 64 -2.06 4.55 11.91
N GLN A 65 -1.29 5.58 11.54
CA GLN A 65 -1.81 6.95 11.41
C GLN A 65 -2.87 7.08 10.32
N ILE A 66 -2.70 6.41 9.16
CA ILE A 66 -3.71 6.40 8.09
C ILE A 66 -4.99 5.73 8.58
N VAL A 67 -4.88 4.57 9.24
CA VAL A 67 -6.04 3.84 9.78
C VAL A 67 -6.80 4.70 10.80
N ALA A 68 -6.10 5.43 11.65
CA ALA A 68 -6.69 6.30 12.68
C ALA A 68 -7.19 7.65 12.16
N SER A 69 -6.84 8.06 10.94
CA SER A 69 -7.16 9.39 10.41
C SER A 69 -8.61 9.50 9.94
N ASP A 70 -9.36 10.48 10.44
CA ASP A 70 -10.72 10.79 9.96
C ASP A 70 -10.75 11.36 8.53
N MET A 71 -9.59 11.83 8.04
CA MET A 71 -9.44 12.43 6.71
C MET A 71 -9.10 11.40 5.63
N ALA A 72 -8.66 10.20 6.01
CA ALA A 72 -8.32 9.15 5.06
C ALA A 72 -9.58 8.42 4.57
N ASP A 73 -9.65 8.19 3.26
CA ASP A 73 -10.74 7.42 2.65
C ASP A 73 -10.70 5.93 3.05
N MET A 74 -11.81 5.23 2.85
CA MET A 74 -11.95 3.82 3.24
C MET A 74 -10.99 2.88 2.50
N GLN A 75 -10.65 3.17 1.24
CA GLN A 75 -9.72 2.32 0.47
C GLN A 75 -8.31 2.48 1.01
N SER A 76 -7.86 3.72 1.26
CA SER A 76 -6.57 4.01 1.87
C SER A 76 -6.43 3.35 3.25
N LYS A 77 -7.48 3.41 4.08
CA LYS A 77 -7.51 2.71 5.38
C LYS A 77 -7.42 1.19 5.23
N SER A 78 -8.16 0.62 4.29
CA SER A 78 -8.15 -0.83 4.03
C SER A 78 -6.78 -1.30 3.55
N LEU A 79 -6.14 -0.57 2.64
CA LEU A 79 -4.79 -0.86 2.20
C LEU A 79 -3.79 -0.76 3.35
N ALA A 80 -3.89 0.26 4.21
CA ALA A 80 -3.00 0.42 5.36
C ALA A 80 -3.10 -0.75 6.33
N GLN A 81 -4.32 -1.24 6.61
CA GLN A 81 -4.54 -2.44 7.43
C GLN A 81 -3.91 -3.69 6.82
N ILE A 82 -4.03 -3.85 5.49
CA ILE A 82 -3.40 -4.97 4.79
C ILE A 82 -1.88 -4.89 4.91
N VAL A 83 -1.29 -3.71 4.66
CA VAL A 83 0.16 -3.50 4.76
C VAL A 83 0.69 -3.80 6.17
N LEU A 84 -0.04 -3.40 7.22
CA LEU A 84 0.29 -3.73 8.61
C LEU A 84 0.33 -5.24 8.88
N GLY A 85 -0.56 -5.98 8.22
CA GLY A 85 -0.70 -7.43 8.36
C GLY A 85 0.26 -8.27 7.50
N ILE A 86 1.04 -7.66 6.60
CA ILE A 86 1.92 -8.41 5.71
C ILE A 86 3.06 -9.08 6.49
N ASN A 87 3.15 -10.39 6.31
CA ASN A 87 4.28 -11.22 6.70
C ASN A 87 4.55 -12.24 5.57
N HIS A 88 5.62 -12.02 4.82
CA HIS A 88 5.96 -12.60 3.51
C HIS A 88 5.03 -12.19 2.37
N MET A 89 3.75 -12.56 2.43
CA MET A 89 2.76 -12.22 1.41
C MET A 89 1.40 -11.92 2.05
N PRO A 90 0.48 -11.23 1.35
CA PRO A 90 -0.86 -11.01 1.88
C PRO A 90 -1.61 -12.34 2.04
N SER A 91 -2.47 -12.42 3.07
CA SER A 91 -3.34 -13.59 3.27
C SER A 91 -4.34 -13.76 2.12
N ALA A 92 -5.03 -14.91 2.08
CA ALA A 92 -6.04 -15.16 1.06
C ALA A 92 -7.18 -14.13 1.12
N GLU A 93 -7.60 -13.76 2.33
CA GLU A 93 -8.62 -12.75 2.59
C GLU A 93 -8.15 -11.37 2.13
N ALA A 94 -6.91 -10.99 2.47
CA ALA A 94 -6.33 -9.74 2.01
C ALA A 94 -6.24 -9.69 0.47
N LYS A 95 -5.83 -10.78 -0.19
CA LYS A 95 -5.81 -10.87 -1.66
C LYS A 95 -7.20 -10.71 -2.26
N ALA A 96 -8.23 -11.29 -1.67
CA ALA A 96 -9.62 -11.12 -2.12
C ALA A 96 -10.07 -9.66 -1.98
N SER A 97 -9.77 -9.00 -0.85
CA SER A 97 -10.06 -7.57 -0.66
C SER A 97 -9.33 -6.70 -1.67
N LEU A 98 -8.05 -6.97 -1.95
CA LEU A 98 -7.26 -6.23 -2.93
C LEU A 98 -7.79 -6.41 -4.35
N GLN A 99 -8.19 -7.64 -4.72
CA GLN A 99 -8.80 -7.92 -6.03
C GLN A 99 -10.10 -7.16 -6.23
N ALA A 100 -10.91 -6.97 -5.19
CA ALA A 100 -12.13 -6.18 -5.26
C ALA A 100 -11.89 -4.67 -5.44
N MET A 101 -10.64 -4.20 -5.27
CA MET A 101 -10.27 -2.79 -5.47
C MET A 101 -9.83 -2.47 -6.91
N LEU A 102 -9.54 -3.49 -7.74
CA LEU A 102 -9.09 -3.35 -9.13
C LEU A 102 -10.26 -3.00 -10.05
#